data_AF-A0A0S3RDH2-F1
#
_entry.id   AF-A0A0S3RDH2-F1
#
_cell.length_a   1.000
_cell.length_b   1.000
_cell.length_c   1.000
_cell.angle_alpha   90.00
_cell.angle_beta   90.00
_cell.angle_gamma   90.00
#
_symmetry.space_group_name_H-M   'P 1'
#
loop_
_entity.id
_entity.type
_entity.pdbx_description
1 polymer ?
#
loop_
_entity_poly.entity_id
_entity_poly.type
_entity_poly.pdbx_seq_one_letter_code
_entity_poly.pdbx_strand_id
1 'polypeptide(L)'
;EVVSDNNTDLRDASQRPRRQIIKPSRFSDFETYSDAVIDEEGSLIHIALMAGAEPVDVDDALKQSVWRNAMIEELHSIEKNNT
;
A
#
# COMPACT_ATOMS: atom_id res chain seq x y z
N GLU A 1 -39.44 12.70 13.50
CA GLU A 1 -39.17 11.29 13.19
C GLU A 1 -37.80 11.20 12.56
N VAL A 2 -37.11 10.09 12.77
CA VAL A 2 -35.67 9.95 12.93
C VAL A 2 -34.90 10.14 11.61
N VAL A 3 -33.72 10.74 11.70
CA VAL A 3 -32.68 10.80 10.66
C VAL A 3 -32.34 9.37 10.22
N SER A 4 -32.44 9.11 8.91
CA SER A 4 -31.95 7.87 8.30
C SER A 4 -30.67 8.17 7.53
N ASP A 5 -29.55 8.12 8.25
CA ASP A 5 -28.27 7.74 7.65
C ASP A 5 -28.40 6.30 7.16
N ASN A 6 -27.95 6.00 5.95
CA ASN A 6 -27.17 4.79 5.68
C ASN A 6 -26.59 4.83 4.27
N ASN A 7 -25.33 5.23 4.26
CA ASN A 7 -24.29 5.00 3.28
C ASN A 7 -24.42 3.65 2.54
N THR A 8 -24.68 3.67 1.24
CA THR A 8 -24.65 2.48 0.36
C THR A 8 -23.55 2.63 -0.69
N ASP A 9 -22.30 2.62 -0.27
CA ASP A 9 -21.14 2.59 -1.19
C ASP A 9 -20.23 1.36 -0.97
N LEU A 10 -20.82 0.23 -0.55
CA LEU A 10 -20.13 -1.05 -0.35
C LEU A 10 -20.64 -2.16 -1.29
N ARG A 11 -21.02 -1.82 -2.51
CA ARG A 11 -21.58 -2.81 -3.46
C ARG A 11 -20.96 -2.72 -4.85
N ASP A 12 -19.64 -2.78 -4.97
CA ASP A 12 -19.05 -3.19 -6.26
C ASP A 12 -17.64 -3.82 -6.20
N ALA A 13 -17.34 -4.63 -5.17
CA ALA A 13 -16.08 -5.40 -5.11
C ALA A 13 -16.27 -6.92 -5.25
N SER A 14 -17.52 -7.40 -5.31
CA SER A 14 -17.85 -8.82 -5.10
C SER A 14 -18.09 -9.65 -6.37
N GLN A 15 -17.84 -9.13 -7.58
CA GLN A 15 -18.14 -9.87 -8.82
C GLN A 15 -16.92 -10.34 -9.63
N ARG A 16 -15.68 -10.03 -9.23
CA ARG A 16 -14.52 -10.60 -9.94
C ARG A 16 -14.30 -12.05 -9.50
N PRO A 17 -14.31 -13.04 -10.42
CA PRO A 17 -13.95 -14.41 -10.08
C PRO A 17 -12.51 -14.41 -9.55
N ARG A 18 -12.35 -14.72 -8.26
CA ARG A 18 -11.03 -14.90 -7.67
C ARG A 18 -10.46 -16.21 -8.19
N ARG A 19 -9.36 -16.13 -8.95
CA ARG A 19 -8.58 -17.32 -9.30
C ARG A 19 -8.13 -17.99 -8.01
N GLN A 20 -8.45 -19.27 -7.83
CA GLN A 20 -7.84 -20.06 -6.76
C GLN A 20 -6.35 -20.14 -7.04
N ILE A 21 -5.55 -19.47 -6.19
CA ILE A 21 -4.09 -19.53 -6.28
C ILE A 21 -3.67 -20.85 -5.64
N ILE A 22 -3.37 -21.85 -6.47
CA ILE A 22 -2.74 -23.08 -6.00
C ILE A 22 -1.26 -22.76 -5.75
N LYS A 23 -0.81 -22.89 -4.50
CA LYS A 23 0.61 -22.68 -4.16
C LYS A 23 1.45 -23.83 -4.75
N PRO A 24 2.55 -23.54 -5.45
CA PRO A 24 3.50 -24.56 -5.89
C PRO A 24 4.05 -25.38 -4.72
N SER A 25 4.25 -26.69 -4.91
CA SER A 25 4.74 -27.59 -3.83
C SER A 25 6.09 -27.17 -3.25
N ARG A 26 6.94 -26.52 -4.05
CA ARG A 26 8.24 -25.97 -3.61
C ARG A 26 8.14 -24.91 -2.50
N PHE A 27 6.95 -24.36 -2.24
CA PHE A 27 6.70 -23.41 -1.17
C PHE A 27 6.12 -24.06 0.09
N SER A 28 6.06 -25.40 0.15
CA SER A 28 5.55 -26.12 1.33
C SER A 28 6.46 -25.97 2.56
N ASP A 29 7.77 -25.77 2.35
CA ASP A 29 8.77 -25.63 3.42
C ASP A 29 8.98 -24.17 3.87
N PHE A 30 8.22 -23.22 3.31
CA PHE A 30 8.39 -21.79 3.58
C PHE A 30 7.16 -21.20 4.26
N GLU A 31 7.38 -20.41 5.30
CA GLU A 31 6.33 -19.59 5.91
C GLU A 31 5.89 -18.51 4.93
N THR A 32 4.58 -18.41 4.70
CA THR A 32 4.01 -17.37 3.85
C THR A 32 3.30 -16.36 4.72
N TYR A 33 3.78 -15.13 4.68
CA TYR A 33 3.15 -13.99 5.33
C TYR A 33 2.21 -13.29 4.34
N SER A 34 1.17 -12.64 4.86
CA SER A 34 0.33 -11.81 4.01
C SER A 34 0.98 -10.44 3.87
N ASP A 35 1.14 -9.95 2.63
CA ASP A 35 1.66 -8.60 2.35
C ASP A 35 0.85 -7.47 3.03
N ALA A 36 -0.39 -7.76 3.47
CA ALA A 36 -1.24 -6.82 4.18
C ALA A 36 -0.98 -6.74 5.69
N VAL A 37 -0.14 -7.64 6.24
CA VAL A 37 0.25 -7.63 7.66
C VAL A 37 1.57 -6.87 7.76
N ILE A 38 1.48 -5.60 8.12
CA ILE A 38 2.64 -4.74 8.39
C ILE A 38 2.94 -4.86 9.90
N ASP A 39 3.63 -5.92 10.28
CA ASP A 39 4.30 -6.04 11.59
C ASP A 39 5.78 -5.62 11.47
N GLU A 40 6.51 -5.58 12.58
CA GLU A 40 7.94 -5.18 12.58
C GLU A 40 8.78 -6.05 11.61
N GLU A 41 8.45 -7.34 11.49
CA GLU A 41 9.05 -8.27 10.53
C GLU A 41 8.65 -7.98 9.07
N GLY A 42 7.37 -7.67 8.80
CA GLY A 42 6.87 -7.28 7.47
C GLY A 42 7.42 -5.93 6.99
N SER A 43 7.76 -5.04 7.92
CA SER A 43 8.51 -3.80 7.64
C SER A 43 9.95 -4.12 7.21
N LEU A 44 10.60 -5.10 7.85
CA LEU A 44 11.97 -5.51 7.53
C LEU A 44 12.11 -6.08 6.12
N ILE A 45 11.10 -6.82 5.63
CA ILE A 45 11.10 -7.37 4.25
C ILE A 45 11.12 -6.24 3.21
N HIS A 46 10.32 -5.19 3.40
CA HIS A 46 10.31 -4.03 2.50
C HIS A 46 11.67 -3.31 2.50
N ILE A 47 12.32 -3.20 3.65
CA ILE A 47 13.66 -2.61 3.77
C ILE A 47 14.71 -3.49 3.07
N ALA A 48 14.63 -4.82 3.19
CA ALA A 48 15.53 -5.75 2.51
C ALA A 48 15.39 -5.68 0.97
N LEU A 49 14.17 -5.48 0.46
CA LEU A 49 13.91 -5.22 -0.97
C LEU A 49 14.53 -3.90 -1.45
N MET A 50 14.64 -2.91 -0.57
CA MET A 50 15.32 -1.64 -0.84
C MET A 50 16.81 -1.63 -0.49
N ALA A 51 17.41 -2.76 -0.10
CA ALA A 51 18.80 -2.80 0.38
C ALA A 51 19.85 -2.33 -0.65
N GLY A 52 19.50 -2.34 -1.94
CA GLY A 52 20.33 -1.82 -3.02
C GLY A 52 20.03 -0.37 -3.43
N ALA A 53 19.05 0.29 -2.81
CA ALA A 53 18.72 1.67 -3.11
C ALA A 53 19.62 2.61 -2.30
N GLU A 54 20.30 3.54 -3.00
CA GLU A 54 21.05 4.60 -2.31
C GLU A 54 20.07 5.64 -1.75
N PRO A 55 20.26 6.07 -0.49
CA PRO A 55 19.47 7.17 0.06
C PRO A 55 19.75 8.46 -0.72
N VAL A 56 18.69 9.18 -1.08
CA VAL A 56 18.80 10.49 -1.73
C VAL A 56 18.83 11.60 -0.67
N ASP A 57 19.69 12.58 -0.86
CA ASP A 57 19.70 13.79 -0.03
C ASP A 57 18.43 14.62 -0.25
N VAL A 58 17.96 15.32 0.78
CA VAL A 58 16.72 16.10 0.72
C VAL A 58 16.83 17.22 -0.32
N ASP A 59 17.95 17.93 -0.36
CA ASP A 59 18.13 19.03 -1.31
C ASP A 59 18.15 18.51 -2.76
N ASP A 60 18.73 17.33 -2.97
CA ASP A 60 18.77 16.70 -4.28
C ASP A 60 17.43 16.09 -4.69
N ALA A 61 16.67 15.54 -3.75
CA ALA A 61 15.30 15.09 -4.00
C ALA A 61 14.40 16.26 -4.39
N LEU A 62 14.49 17.38 -3.68
CA LEU A 62 13.70 18.59 -3.96
C LEU A 62 13.99 19.21 -5.32
N LYS A 63 15.18 18.97 -5.90
CA LYS A 63 15.51 19.41 -7.27
C LYS A 63 14.81 18.57 -8.34
N GLN A 64 14.47 17.31 -8.06
CA GLN A 64 13.81 16.43 -9.02
C GLN A 64 12.29 16.66 -9.03
N SER A 65 11.72 16.82 -10.23
CA SER A 65 10.28 17.07 -10.40
C SER A 65 9.41 15.90 -9.96
N VAL A 66 9.89 14.66 -10.10
CA VAL A 66 9.19 13.45 -9.65
C VAL A 66 8.86 13.53 -8.17
N TRP A 67 9.83 13.84 -7.33
CA TRP A 67 9.62 13.94 -5.88
C TRP A 67 8.71 15.11 -5.51
N ARG A 68 8.88 16.27 -6.15
CA ARG A 68 7.98 17.41 -5.90
C ARG A 68 6.53 17.11 -6.26
N ASN A 69 6.31 16.48 -7.41
CA ASN A 69 4.95 16.14 -7.86
C ASN A 69 4.32 15.10 -6.93
N ALA A 70 5.07 14.07 -6.54
CA ALA A 70 4.60 13.06 -5.60
C ALA A 70 4.22 13.66 -4.24
N MET A 71 5.02 14.58 -3.69
CA MET A 71 4.68 15.27 -2.44
C MET A 71 3.42 16.13 -2.56
N ILE A 72 3.23 16.83 -3.68
CA ILE A 72 2.03 17.63 -3.92
C ILE A 72 0.79 16.73 -4.00
N GLU A 73 0.89 15.59 -4.69
CA GLU A 73 -0.19 14.60 -4.78
C GLU A 73 -0.56 14.03 -3.41
N GLU A 74 0.42 13.72 -2.58
CA GLU A 74 0.20 13.24 -1.22
C GLU A 74 -0.50 14.30 -0.36
N LEU A 75 -0.05 15.56 -0.41
CA LEU A 75 -0.71 16.66 0.31
C LEU A 75 -2.17 16.83 -0.09
N HIS A 76 -2.47 16.75 -1.39
CA HIS A 76 -3.86 16.79 -1.86
C HIS A 76 -4.67 15.58 -1.38
N SER A 77 -4.05 14.41 -1.28
CA SER A 77 -4.70 13.19 -0.80
C SER A 77 -5.03 13.26 0.69
N ILE A 78 -4.12 13.83 1.49
CA ILE A 78 -4.30 14.10 2.92
C ILE A 78 -5.46 15.08 3.13
N GLU A 79 -5.45 16.21 2.39
CA GLU A 79 -6.52 17.21 2.46
C GLU A 79 -7.88 16.61 2.06
N LYS A 80 -7.91 15.80 0.99
CA LYS A 80 -9.12 15.12 0.54
C LYS A 80 -9.67 14.13 1.58
N ASN A 81 -8.79 13.44 2.31
CA ASN A 81 -9.16 12.41 3.27
C ASN A 81 -9.38 12.93 4.71
N ASN A 82 -9.16 14.22 4.98
CA ASN A 82 -9.18 14.84 6.32
C ASN A 82 -8.29 14.09 7.34
N THR A 83 -7.13 13.64 6.90
CA THR A 83 -6.12 12.94 7.72
C THR A 83 -4.98 13.86 8.14
#